data_AF-A0A0V1BE23-F1
#
_entry.id   AF-A0A0V1BE23-F1
#
_cell.length_a   1.000
_cell.length_b   1.000
_cell.length_c   1.000
_cell.angle_alpha   90.00
_cell.angle_beta   90.00
_cell.angle_gamma   90.00
#
_symmetry.space_group_name_H-M   'P 1'
#
loop_
_entity.id
_entity.type
_entity.pdbx_description
1 polymer ?
#
loop_
_entity_poly.entity_id
_entity_poly.type
_entity_poly.pdbx_seq_one_letter_code
_entity_poly.pdbx_strand_id
1 'polypeptide(L)' 'LVLILEDNIPRAQCPIGVITELHLGSDGIARSARIRTSTNVITRPVAKLVQLEPATVS' A
#
# COMPACT_ATOMS: atom_id res chain seq x y z
N LEU A 1 1.34 7.70 3.63
CA LEU A 1 0.76 6.59 4.43
C LEU A 1 -0.33 5.90 3.63
N VAL A 2 -0.45 4.58 3.72
CA VAL A 2 -1.51 3.80 3.06
C VAL A 2 -2.22 2.86 4.02
N LEU A 3 -3.53 2.73 3.87
CA LEU A 3 -4.32 1.65 4.44
C LEU A 3 -4.28 0.46 3.48
N ILE A 4 -4.09 -0.74 4.00
CA ILE A 4 -3.97 -1.97 3.22
C ILE A 4 -5.28 -2.75 3.36
N LEU A 5 -6.05 -2.85 2.29
CA LEU A 5 -7.30 -3.61 2.28
C LEU A 5 -7.01 -5.11 2.30
N GLU A 6 -7.60 -5.80 3.27
CA GLU A 6 -7.59 -7.26 3.36
C GLU A 6 -8.99 -7.82 3.22
N ASP A 7 -9.10 -9.00 2.62
CA ASP A 7 -10.40 -9.64 2.44
C ASP A 7 -10.90 -10.16 3.80
N ASN A 8 -12.20 -9.99 4.05
CA ASN A 8 -12.87 -10.41 5.29
C ASN A 8 -12.39 -9.71 6.58
N ILE A 9 -11.61 -8.63 6.48
CA ILE A 9 -11.22 -7.79 7.61
C ILE A 9 -11.98 -6.46 7.53
N PRO A 10 -12.68 -6.02 8.61
CA PRO A 10 -13.30 -4.70 8.64
C PRO A 10 -12.28 -3.59 8.41
N ARG A 11 -12.67 -2.53 7.68
CA ARG A 11 -11.76 -1.42 7.33
C ARG A 11 -11.05 -0.78 8.53
N ALA A 12 -11.71 -0.74 9.69
CA ALA A 12 -11.15 -0.18 10.92
C ALA A 12 -9.98 -1.01 11.50
N GLN A 13 -9.85 -2.27 11.09
CA GLN A 13 -8.80 -3.19 11.53
C GLN A 13 -7.74 -3.44 10.44
N CYS A 14 -7.94 -2.88 9.24
CA CYS A 14 -6.98 -2.99 8.16
C CYS A 14 -5.62 -2.38 8.57
N PRO A 15 -4.51 -3.05 8.25
CA PRO A 15 -3.21 -2.55 8.63
C PRO A 15 -2.86 -1.26 7.87
N ILE A 16 -2.02 -0.44 8.50
CA ILE A 16 -1.46 0.78 7.91
C ILE A 16 0.02 0.54 7.64
N GLY A 17 0.52 1.09 6.54
CA GLY A 17 1.93 1.03 6.22
C GLY A 17 2.43 2.20 5.38
N VAL A 18 3.72 2.14 5.09
CA VAL A 18 4.42 3.06 4.20
C VAL A 18 4.94 2.27 3.02
N ILE A 19 4.63 2.71 1.81
CA ILE A 19 5.20 2.15 0.59
C ILE A 19 6.70 2.45 0.59
N THR A 20 7.51 1.40 0.46
CA THR A 20 8.97 1.51 0.36
C THR A 20 9.48 1.30 -1.05
N GLU A 21 8.71 0.63 -1.91
CA GLU A 21 9.08 0.30 -3.29
C GLU A 21 7.83 0.07 -4.14
N LEU A 22 7.86 0.51 -5.40
CA LEU A 22 6.82 0.23 -6.40
C LEU A 22 7.35 -0.78 -7.41
N HIS A 23 6.56 -1.81 -7.71
CA HIS A 23 6.88 -2.78 -8.76
C HIS A 23 6.11 -2.42 -10.03
N LEU A 24 6.85 -1.92 -11.02
CA LEU A 24 6.32 -1.48 -12.31
C LEU A 24 6.25 -2.64 -13.29
N GLY A 25 5.25 -2.62 -14.18
CA GLY A 25 5.22 -3.46 -15.37
C GLY A 25 6.08 -2.89 -16.50
N SER A 26 6.17 -3.62 -17.61
CA SER A 26 6.85 -3.17 -18.83
C SER A 26 6.24 -1.90 -19.45
N ASP A 27 4.99 -1.61 -19.13
CA ASP A 27 4.25 -0.40 -19.48
C ASP A 27 4.49 0.77 -18.50
N GLY A 28 5.36 0.59 -17.49
CA GLY A 28 5.64 1.59 -16.47
C GLY A 28 4.55 1.72 -15.40
N ILE A 29 3.50 0.88 -15.44
CA ILE A 29 2.38 0.97 -14.48
C ILE A 29 2.69 0.15 -13.23
N ALA A 30 2.58 0.78 -12.06
CA ALA A 30 2.70 0.12 -10.77
C ALA A 30 1.49 -0.80 -10.51
N ARG A 31 1.73 -2.11 -10.43
CA ARG A 31 0.68 -3.11 -10.12
C ARG A 31 0.74 -3.63 -8.71
N SER A 32 1.93 -3.60 -8.10
CA SER A 32 2.11 -3.93 -6.68
C SER A 32 3.14 -3.01 -6.04
N ALA A 33 3.12 -2.97 -4.72
CA ALA A 33 4.08 -2.21 -3.93
C ALA A 33 4.57 -3.07 -2.76
N ARG A 34 5.82 -2.83 -2.37
CA ARG A 34 6.37 -3.31 -1.10
C ARG A 34 6.02 -2.30 -0.01
N ILE A 35 5.40 -2.79 1.05
CA ILE A 35 4.89 -1.96 2.15
C ILE A 35 5.52 -2.44 3.45
N ARG A 36 6.07 -1.50 4.22
CA ARG A 36 6.47 -1.72 5.61
C ARG A 36 5.31 -1.34 6.52
N THR A 37 4.81 -2.32 7.28
CA THR A 37 3.86 -2.12 8.37
C THR A 37 4.60 -1.99 9.69
N SER A 38 3.89 -1.89 10.82
CA SER A 38 4.49 -1.91 12.15
C SER A 38 5.08 -3.27 12.54
N THR A 39 4.61 -4.36 11.93
CA THR A 39 4.99 -5.73 12.33
C THR A 39 5.81 -6.47 11.29
N ASN A 40 5.63 -6.15 10.00
CA ASN A 40 6.27 -6.88 8.91
C ASN A 40 6.43 -6.04 7.64
N VAL A 41 7.04 -6.65 6.63
CA VAL A 41 7.09 -6.13 5.26
C VAL A 41 6.32 -7.07 4.37
N ILE A 42 5.37 -6.53 3.62
CA ILE A 42 4.49 -7.30 2.74
C ILE A 42 4.46 -6.69 1.34
N THR A 43 4.07 -7.49 0.35
CA THR A 43 3.77 -7.02 -1.00
C THR A 43 2.28 -7.13 -1.24
N ARG A 44 1.66 -6.04 -1.72
CA ARG A 44 0.23 -6.00 -2.04
C ARG A 44 0.00 -5.33 -3.39
N PRO A 45 -1.06 -5.72 -4.12
CA PRO A 45 -1.49 -5.00 -5.32
C PRO A 45 -1.81 -3.55 -4.98
N VAL A 46 -1.45 -2.61 -5.86
CA VAL A 46 -1.74 -1.18 -5.67
C VAL A 46 -3.25 -0.95 -5.51
N ALA A 47 -4.08 -1.75 -6.19
CA ALA A 47 -5.54 -1.69 -6.06
C ALA A 47 -6.08 -2.00 -4.65
N LYS A 48 -5.27 -2.63 -3.77
CA LYS A 48 -5.62 -2.87 -2.36
C LYS A 48 -5.08 -1.78 -1.43
N LEU A 49 -4.42 -0.74 -1.96
CA LEU A 49 -3.83 0.33 -1.16
C LEU A 49 -4.68 1.60 -1.26
N VAL A 50 -5.04 2.16 -0.12
CA VAL A 50 -5.78 3.42 -0.05
C VAL A 50 -4.90 4.47 0.60
N GLN A 51 -4.65 5.57 -0.11
CA GLN A 51 -3.90 6.70 0.41
C GLN A 51 -4.65 7.36 1.56
N LEU A 52 -3.98 7.52 2.70
CA LEU A 52 -4.56 8.15 3.90
C LEU A 52 -4.28 9.65 3.98
N GLU A 53 -3.07 10.05 3.59
CA GLU A 53 -2.63 11.45 3.62
C GLU A 53 -2.28 11.91 2.20
N PRO A 54 -2.66 13.14 1.80
CA PRO A 54 -2.20 13.74 0.55
C PRO A 54 -0.67 13.73 0.48
N ALA A 55 -0.12 13.52 -0.71
CA ALA A 55 1.31 13.71 -0.90
C ALA A 55 1.58 15.22 -0.79
N THR A 56 2.29 15.64 0.25
CA THR A 56 2.81 17.00 0.32
C THR A 56 3.94 17.10 -0.70
N VAL A 57 3.64 17.65 -1.87
CA VAL A 57 4.67 18.07 -2.83
C VAL A 57 5.16 19.43 -2.34
N SER A 58 6.45 19.48 -1.97
CA SER A 58 7.13 20.73 -1.59
C SER A 58 7.70 21.40 -2.82
#